data_AF-A0A0B4D9B0-F1
#
_entry.id   AF-A0A0B4D9B0-F1
#
_cell.length_a   1.000
_cell.length_b   1.000
_cell.length_c   1.000
_cell.angle_alpha   90.00
_cell.angle_beta   90.00
_cell.angle_gamma   90.00
#
_symmetry.space_group_name_H-M   'P 1'
#
loop_
_entity.id
_entity.type
_entity.pdbx_description
1 polymer ?
#
loop_
_entity_poly.entity_id
_entity_poly.type
_entity_poly.pdbx_seq_one_letter_code
_entity_poly.pdbx_strand_id
1 'polypeptide(L)'
;MTTTQDFAVRADSALALSGVLASALPHDLGTAQGPTRYTVPVVFSRRPQPREIDLLHGPGTKRRLAEAGYSDVDLRVSDRRLLVSNTNLADLKSGLAHLLGLLLRDISAQAAQERTDRAEELEALGLVEEQRLEALRRAAADIHFD
;
A
#
# COMPACT_ATOMS: atom_id res chain seq x y z
N MET A 1 -1.98 32.35 3.93
CA MET A 1 -3.07 31.37 4.05
C MET A 1 -2.63 30.12 3.31
N THR A 2 -2.48 29.02 4.04
CA THR A 2 -1.65 27.87 3.67
C THR A 2 -2.51 26.80 3.00
N THR A 3 -2.25 26.54 1.71
CA THR A 3 -2.77 25.39 0.95
C THR A 3 -2.09 24.11 1.45
N THR A 4 -2.55 23.57 2.58
CA THR A 4 -2.04 22.30 3.14
C THR A 4 -3.10 21.20 3.16
N GLN A 5 -4.37 21.54 2.94
CA GLN A 5 -5.47 20.57 3.08
C GLN A 5 -5.65 19.60 1.89
N ASP A 6 -5.26 19.96 0.66
CA ASP A 6 -5.52 19.11 -0.53
C ASP A 6 -4.65 17.83 -0.57
N PHE A 7 -3.44 17.88 -0.02
CA PHE A 7 -2.51 16.75 0.01
C PHE A 7 -2.90 15.68 1.04
N ALA A 8 -3.50 16.08 2.17
CA ALA A 8 -3.91 15.16 3.24
C ALA A 8 -5.07 14.27 2.80
N VAL A 9 -6.05 14.83 2.07
CA VAL A 9 -7.22 14.09 1.58
C VAL A 9 -6.85 13.01 0.56
N ARG A 10 -5.81 13.23 -0.26
CA ARG A 10 -5.32 12.20 -1.19
C ARG A 10 -4.51 11.11 -0.51
N ALA A 11 -3.79 11.41 0.56
CA ALA A 11 -3.00 10.43 1.29
C ALA A 11 -3.86 9.33 1.94
N ASP A 12 -5.12 9.64 2.23
CA ASP A 12 -6.07 8.72 2.86
C ASP A 12 -6.98 7.99 1.85
N SER A 13 -6.88 8.34 0.56
CA SER A 13 -7.57 7.60 -0.49
C SER A 13 -6.94 6.20 -0.68
N ALA A 14 -7.78 5.18 -0.93
CA ALA A 14 -7.32 3.83 -1.21
C ALA A 14 -6.36 3.81 -2.41
N LEU A 15 -5.31 3.00 -2.33
CA LEU A 15 -4.36 2.83 -3.40
C LEU A 15 -5.06 2.17 -4.60
N ALA A 16 -4.91 2.77 -5.77
CA ALA A 16 -5.52 2.29 -7.00
C ALA A 16 -4.50 2.33 -8.15
N LEU A 17 -4.87 1.70 -9.27
CA LEU A 17 -4.11 1.75 -10.52
C LEU A 17 -4.80 2.72 -11.48
N SER A 18 -4.02 3.66 -12.03
CA SER A 18 -4.53 4.72 -12.92
C SER A 18 -4.48 4.32 -14.39
N GLY A 19 -3.55 3.45 -14.78
CA GLY A 19 -3.41 3.02 -16.16
C GLY A 19 -2.04 2.43 -16.49
N VAL A 20 -1.93 1.83 -17.66
CA VAL A 20 -0.68 1.28 -18.19
C VAL A 20 0.17 2.39 -18.80
N LEU A 21 1.47 2.38 -18.51
CA LEU A 21 2.42 3.30 -19.14
C LEU A 21 2.89 2.75 -20.50
N ALA A 22 2.16 3.10 -21.56
CA ALA A 22 2.42 2.60 -22.90
C ALA A 22 3.84 2.92 -23.42
N SER A 23 4.41 4.06 -23.03
CA SER A 23 5.76 4.48 -23.45
C SER A 23 6.90 3.61 -22.90
N ALA A 24 6.60 2.72 -21.95
CA ALA A 24 7.57 1.82 -21.33
C ALA A 24 7.33 0.36 -21.72
N LEU A 25 6.46 0.10 -22.70
CA LEU A 25 6.28 -1.22 -23.29
C LEU A 25 7.39 -1.53 -24.32
N PRO A 26 7.71 -2.81 -24.56
CA PRO A 26 8.60 -3.19 -25.64
C PRO A 26 8.12 -2.64 -27.00
N HIS A 27 9.06 -2.22 -27.85
CA HIS A 27 8.76 -1.56 -29.12
C HIS A 27 8.39 -2.55 -30.23
N ASP A 28 8.72 -3.82 -30.04
CA ASP A 28 8.49 -4.94 -30.96
C ASP A 28 7.18 -5.68 -30.68
N LEU A 29 6.36 -5.20 -29.73
CA LEU A 29 5.04 -5.78 -29.46
C LEU A 29 4.15 -5.76 -30.71
N GLY A 30 3.48 -6.89 -30.96
CA GLY A 30 2.62 -7.05 -32.15
C GLY A 30 3.38 -7.40 -33.43
N THR A 31 4.70 -7.58 -33.37
CA THR A 31 5.51 -8.11 -34.47
C THR A 31 5.74 -9.61 -34.32
N ALA A 32 6.21 -10.28 -35.38
CA ALA A 32 6.54 -11.71 -35.35
C ALA A 32 7.71 -12.06 -34.40
N GLN A 33 8.51 -11.07 -33.97
CA GLN A 33 9.63 -11.26 -33.05
C GLN A 33 9.31 -10.81 -31.62
N GLY A 34 8.14 -10.20 -31.40
CA GLY A 34 7.76 -9.65 -30.10
C GLY A 34 7.54 -10.74 -29.05
N PRO A 35 7.92 -10.49 -27.78
CA PRO A 35 7.74 -11.46 -26.72
C PRO A 35 6.27 -11.68 -26.38
N THR A 36 5.87 -12.94 -26.17
CA THR A 36 4.50 -13.30 -25.74
C THR A 36 4.19 -12.85 -24.31
N ARG A 37 5.22 -12.80 -23.45
CA ARG A 37 5.14 -12.32 -22.07
C ARG A 37 6.22 -11.27 -21.81
N TYR A 38 5.84 -10.19 -21.16
CA TYR A 38 6.67 -9.03 -20.88
C TYR A 38 6.27 -8.37 -19.56
N THR A 39 7.02 -7.34 -19.17
CA THR A 39 6.65 -6.50 -18.04
C THR A 39 5.68 -5.43 -18.50
N VAL A 40 4.54 -5.31 -17.84
CA VAL A 40 3.57 -4.25 -18.06
C VAL A 40 3.68 -3.25 -16.90
N PRO A 41 4.24 -2.04 -17.13
CA PRO A 41 4.30 -1.02 -16.10
C PRO A 41 2.93 -0.35 -15.93
N VAL A 42 2.40 -0.38 -14.71
CA VAL A 42 1.11 0.24 -14.36
C VAL A 42 1.36 1.36 -13.34
N VAL A 43 0.68 2.48 -13.50
CA VAL A 43 0.87 3.66 -12.65
C VAL A 43 -0.09 3.61 -11.46
N PHE A 44 0.41 3.89 -10.26
CA PHE A 44 -0.44 4.05 -9.08
C PHE A 44 -1.12 5.43 -9.05
N SER A 45 -2.31 5.50 -8.44
CA SER A 45 -3.04 6.76 -8.21
C SER A 45 -2.27 7.74 -7.32
N ARG A 46 -1.54 7.20 -6.33
CA ARG A 46 -0.64 7.92 -5.42
C ARG A 46 0.64 7.12 -5.18
N ARG A 47 1.59 7.68 -4.44
CA ARG A 47 2.74 6.90 -3.99
C ARG A 47 2.26 5.85 -2.97
N PRO A 48 2.59 4.56 -3.15
CA PRO A 48 2.25 3.52 -2.17
C PRO A 48 3.02 3.76 -0.87
N GLN A 49 2.36 3.52 0.26
CA GLN A 49 2.97 3.62 1.58
C GLN A 49 3.87 2.40 1.86
N PRO A 50 4.89 2.50 2.72
CA PRO A 50 5.78 1.38 3.03
C PRO A 50 5.03 0.10 3.43
N ARG A 51 4.01 0.23 4.27
CA ARG A 51 3.20 -0.91 4.71
C ARG A 51 2.41 -1.56 3.56
N GLU A 52 1.89 -0.77 2.63
CA GLU A 52 1.20 -1.29 1.44
C GLU A 52 2.17 -2.06 0.54
N ILE A 53 3.42 -1.58 0.41
CA ILE A 53 4.48 -2.27 -0.34
C ILE A 53 4.83 -3.61 0.33
N ASP A 54 4.96 -3.64 1.65
CA ASP A 54 5.25 -4.86 2.40
C ASP A 54 4.15 -5.91 2.22
N LEU A 55 2.89 -5.49 2.33
CA LEU A 55 1.73 -6.37 2.13
C LEU A 55 1.63 -6.85 0.68
N LEU A 56 1.92 -5.98 -0.29
CA LEU A 56 1.93 -6.35 -1.71
C LEU A 56 2.99 -7.41 -2.01
N HIS A 57 4.20 -7.29 -1.46
CA HIS A 57 5.26 -8.29 -1.63
C HIS A 57 5.08 -9.52 -0.70
N GLY A 58 4.10 -9.49 0.19
CA GLY A 58 3.80 -10.56 1.13
C GLY A 58 3.30 -11.86 0.47
N PRO A 59 3.34 -12.99 1.19
CA PRO A 59 2.92 -14.29 0.67
C PRO A 59 1.43 -14.34 0.30
N GLY A 60 0.59 -13.52 0.94
CA GLY A 60 -0.84 -13.44 0.66
C GLY A 60 -1.14 -13.04 -0.79
N THR A 61 -0.40 -12.07 -1.33
CA THR A 61 -0.54 -11.63 -2.72
C THR A 61 -0.16 -12.72 -3.71
N LYS A 62 1.00 -13.37 -3.49
CA LYS A 62 1.45 -14.49 -4.36
C LYS A 62 0.46 -15.64 -4.38
N ARG A 63 -0.10 -16.00 -3.22
CA ARG A 63 -1.12 -17.05 -3.11
C ARG A 63 -2.38 -16.68 -3.90
N ARG A 64 -2.91 -15.47 -3.74
CA ARG A 64 -4.12 -15.02 -4.47
C ARG A 64 -3.91 -14.96 -5.98
N LEU A 65 -2.72 -14.55 -6.44
CA LEU A 65 -2.37 -14.60 -7.86
C LEU A 65 -2.34 -16.06 -8.37
N ALA A 66 -1.72 -16.98 -7.63
CA ALA A 66 -1.66 -18.39 -7.98
C ALA A 66 -3.06 -19.04 -8.02
N GLU A 67 -3.92 -18.77 -7.03
CA GLU A 67 -5.31 -19.24 -6.98
C GLU A 67 -6.14 -18.75 -8.17
N ALA A 68 -5.82 -17.57 -8.71
CA ALA A 68 -6.45 -17.01 -9.90
C ALA A 68 -5.79 -17.46 -11.23
N GLY A 69 -4.81 -18.37 -11.19
CA GLY A 69 -4.12 -18.89 -12.38
C GLY A 69 -2.94 -18.05 -12.88
N TYR A 70 -2.49 -17.07 -12.09
CA TYR A 70 -1.36 -16.17 -12.40
C TYR A 70 -0.12 -16.49 -11.54
N SER A 71 0.20 -17.78 -11.36
CA SER A 71 1.31 -18.23 -10.49
C SER A 71 2.67 -17.68 -10.90
N ASP A 72 2.86 -17.44 -12.20
CA ASP A 72 4.15 -17.05 -12.74
C ASP A 72 4.29 -15.51 -12.84
N VAL A 73 3.25 -14.75 -12.47
CA VAL A 73 3.27 -13.28 -12.47
C VAL A 73 4.04 -12.78 -11.25
N ASP A 74 5.01 -11.90 -11.47
CA ASP A 74 5.77 -11.24 -10.40
C ASP A 74 5.39 -9.76 -10.32
N LEU A 75 5.21 -9.26 -9.10
CA LEU A 75 4.83 -7.88 -8.84
C LEU A 75 5.98 -7.16 -8.14
N ARG A 76 6.43 -6.04 -8.72
CA ARG A 76 7.45 -5.18 -8.11
C ARG A 76 7.05 -3.72 -8.12
N VAL A 77 7.31 -3.04 -7.02
CA VAL A 77 7.12 -1.59 -6.93
C VAL A 77 8.40 -0.87 -7.38
N SER A 78 8.25 0.06 -8.33
CA SER A 78 9.31 0.96 -8.76
C SER A 78 8.78 2.40 -8.69
N ASP A 79 9.14 3.10 -7.62
CA ASP A 79 8.63 4.44 -7.30
C ASP A 79 7.08 4.51 -7.33
N ARG A 80 6.47 5.17 -8.31
CA ARG A 80 5.01 5.29 -8.48
C ARG A 80 4.42 4.28 -9.46
N ARG A 81 5.17 3.22 -9.79
CA ARG A 81 4.77 2.20 -10.77
C ARG A 81 4.75 0.82 -10.15
N LEU A 82 3.76 0.03 -10.52
CA LEU A 82 3.73 -1.41 -10.37
C LEU A 82 4.26 -2.04 -11.65
N LEU A 83 5.37 -2.75 -11.55
CA LEU A 83 5.90 -3.59 -12.61
C LEU A 83 5.25 -4.97 -12.49
N VAL A 84 4.36 -5.29 -13.42
CA VAL A 84 3.73 -6.60 -13.52
C VAL A 84 4.51 -7.42 -14.53
N SER A 85 5.38 -8.31 -14.05
CA SER A 85 6.28 -9.11 -14.88
C SER A 85 5.64 -10.43 -15.30
N ASN A 86 6.14 -10.99 -16.39
CA ASN A 86 5.71 -12.30 -16.93
C ASN A 86 4.21 -12.37 -17.28
N THR A 87 3.67 -11.27 -17.79
CA THR A 87 2.27 -11.14 -18.21
C THR A 87 2.20 -10.55 -19.62
N ASN A 88 1.02 -10.16 -20.08
CA ASN A 88 0.84 -9.36 -21.29
C ASN A 88 -0.45 -8.53 -21.17
N LEU A 89 -0.69 -7.62 -22.13
CA LEU A 89 -1.89 -6.78 -22.14
C LEU A 89 -3.21 -7.59 -22.23
N ALA A 90 -3.19 -8.77 -22.85
CA ALA A 90 -4.38 -9.62 -22.95
C ALA A 90 -4.75 -10.22 -21.60
N ASP A 91 -3.76 -10.71 -20.82
CA ASP A 91 -3.93 -11.20 -19.45
C ASP A 91 -4.47 -10.09 -18.52
N LEU A 92 -3.94 -8.86 -18.66
CA LEU A 92 -4.47 -7.70 -17.93
C LEU A 92 -5.94 -7.45 -18.27
N LYS A 93 -6.29 -7.48 -19.56
CA LYS A 93 -7.66 -7.23 -20.03
C LYS A 93 -8.62 -8.36 -19.64
N SER A 94 -8.15 -9.61 -19.59
CA SER A 94 -8.99 -10.78 -19.34
C SER A 94 -9.37 -10.96 -17.87
N GLY A 95 -8.62 -10.35 -16.93
CA GLY A 95 -8.99 -10.39 -15.52
C GLY A 95 -7.91 -9.92 -14.55
N LEU A 96 -6.63 -9.96 -14.94
CA LEU A 96 -5.55 -9.62 -14.02
C LEU A 96 -5.63 -8.17 -13.54
N ALA A 97 -6.03 -7.22 -14.40
CA ALA A 97 -6.19 -5.82 -13.97
C ALA A 97 -7.26 -5.66 -12.87
N HIS A 98 -8.37 -6.42 -12.98
CA HIS A 98 -9.44 -6.39 -11.98
C HIS A 98 -8.97 -7.03 -10.66
N LEU A 99 -8.28 -8.17 -10.74
CA LEU A 99 -7.71 -8.85 -9.59
C LEU A 99 -6.69 -7.96 -8.85
N LEU A 100 -5.79 -7.30 -9.57
CA LEU A 100 -4.85 -6.35 -8.98
C LEU A 100 -5.58 -5.18 -8.29
N GLY A 101 -6.67 -4.69 -8.88
CA GLY A 101 -7.51 -3.67 -8.25
C GLY A 101 -8.15 -4.13 -6.95
N LEU A 102 -8.63 -5.38 -6.86
CA LEU A 102 -9.15 -5.97 -5.62
C LEU A 102 -8.05 -6.12 -4.57
N LEU A 103 -6.90 -6.67 -4.96
CA LEU A 103 -5.75 -6.84 -4.07
C LEU A 103 -5.32 -5.51 -3.45
N LEU A 104 -5.20 -4.45 -4.25
CA LEU A 104 -4.78 -3.14 -3.74
C LEU A 104 -5.82 -2.50 -2.80
N ARG A 105 -7.12 -2.70 -3.06
CA ARG A 105 -8.17 -2.26 -2.13
C ARG A 105 -8.04 -2.96 -0.78
N ASP A 106 -7.87 -4.28 -0.77
CA ASP A 106 -7.72 -5.05 0.46
C ASP A 106 -6.44 -4.65 1.21
N ILE A 107 -5.33 -4.48 0.49
CA ILE A 107 -4.06 -4.03 1.06
C ILE A 107 -4.19 -2.65 1.70
N SER A 108 -4.83 -1.69 1.02
CA SER A 108 -5.05 -0.35 1.59
C SER A 108 -5.97 -0.39 2.81
N ALA A 109 -7.02 -1.20 2.79
CA ALA A 109 -7.90 -1.37 3.95
C ALA A 109 -7.15 -1.96 5.15
N GLN A 110 -6.35 -3.01 4.92
CA GLN A 110 -5.53 -3.61 5.97
C GLN A 110 -4.49 -2.63 6.51
N ALA A 111 -3.78 -1.90 5.64
CA ALA A 111 -2.80 -0.91 6.06
C ALA A 111 -3.43 0.28 6.80
N ALA A 112 -4.67 0.66 6.47
CA ALA A 112 -5.43 1.66 7.22
C ALA A 112 -5.81 1.14 8.61
N GLN A 113 -6.37 -0.07 8.70
CA GLN A 113 -6.76 -0.67 9.97
C GLN A 113 -5.57 -0.80 10.93
N GLU A 114 -4.44 -1.34 10.47
CA GLU A 114 -3.25 -1.50 11.31
C GLU A 114 -2.66 -0.16 11.79
N ARG A 115 -2.86 0.92 11.02
CA ARG A 115 -2.47 2.28 11.46
C ARG A 115 -3.40 2.80 12.55
N THR A 116 -4.70 2.60 12.39
CA THR A 116 -5.70 2.96 13.40
C THR A 116 -5.46 2.21 14.71
N ASP A 117 -5.29 0.88 14.63
CA ASP A 117 -5.05 0.04 15.81
C ASP A 117 -3.81 0.50 16.60
N ARG A 118 -2.71 0.82 15.89
CA ARG A 118 -1.49 1.34 16.52
C ARG A 118 -1.68 2.72 17.14
N ALA A 119 -2.48 3.58 16.50
CA ALA A 119 -2.75 4.91 17.04
C ALA A 119 -3.57 4.82 18.34
N GLU A 120 -4.59 3.96 18.35
CA GLU A 120 -5.40 3.69 19.54
C GLU A 120 -4.57 3.08 20.68
N GLU A 121 -3.67 2.14 20.38
CA GLU A 121 -2.76 1.56 21.38
C GLU A 121 -1.83 2.61 21.99
N LEU A 122 -1.24 3.49 21.16
CA LEU A 122 -0.37 4.56 21.64
C LEU A 122 -1.12 5.60 22.48
N GLU A 123 -2.34 5.95 22.09
CA GLU A 123 -3.20 6.85 22.86
C GLU A 123 -3.54 6.25 24.23
N ALA A 124 -3.93 4.98 24.27
CA ALA A 124 -4.22 4.27 25.52
C ALA A 124 -3.01 4.24 26.48
N LEU A 125 -1.81 3.97 25.95
CA LEU A 125 -0.56 4.02 26.73
C LEU A 125 -0.25 5.43 27.25
N GLY A 126 -0.52 6.46 26.44
CA GLY A 126 -0.37 7.86 26.85
C GLY A 126 -1.23 8.23 28.05
N LEU A 127 -2.51 7.84 28.03
CA LEU A 127 -3.45 8.10 29.13
C LEU A 127 -3.01 7.42 30.45
N VAL A 128 -2.49 6.19 30.38
CA VAL A 128 -1.98 5.48 31.55
C VAL A 128 -0.77 6.20 32.15
N GLU A 129 0.16 6.66 31.31
CA GLU A 129 1.34 7.39 31.80
C GLU A 129 0.98 8.77 32.35
N GLU A 130 0.03 9.48 31.74
CA GLU A 130 -0.48 10.76 32.27
C GLU A 130 -1.07 10.60 33.68
N GLN A 131 -1.91 9.58 33.89
CA GLN A 131 -2.47 9.27 35.21
C GLN A 131 -1.38 8.95 36.24
N ARG A 132 -0.38 8.16 35.84
CA ARG A 132 0.77 7.83 36.69
C ARG A 132 1.56 9.08 37.09
N LEU A 133 1.85 9.97 36.14
CA LEU A 133 2.55 11.21 36.40
C LEU A 133 1.74 12.17 37.28
N GLU A 134 0.42 12.22 37.11
CA GLU A 134 -0.45 13.00 37.98
C GLU A 134 -0.45 12.46 39.42
N ALA A 135 -0.57 11.14 39.60
CA ALA A 135 -0.47 10.51 40.92
C ALA A 135 0.88 10.81 41.60
N LEU A 136 1.98 10.75 40.84
CA LEU A 136 3.31 11.08 41.33
C LEU A 136 3.42 12.56 41.75
N ARG A 137 2.87 13.49 40.97
CA ARG A 137 2.85 14.92 41.31
C ARG A 137 2.07 15.18 42.59
N ARG A 138 0.93 14.53 42.78
CA ARG A 138 0.13 14.63 44.01
C ARG A 138 0.92 14.13 45.22
N ALA A 139 1.51 12.94 45.13
CA ALA A 139 2.33 12.37 46.21
C ALA A 139 3.53 13.26 46.57
N ALA A 140 4.19 13.88 45.58
CA ALA A 140 5.28 14.81 45.83
C ALA A 140 4.81 16.11 46.50
N ALA A 141 3.63 16.62 46.14
CA ALA A 141 3.05 17.82 46.76
C ALA A 141 2.67 17.64 48.23
N ASP A 142 2.41 16.40 48.66
CA ASP A 142 2.09 16.08 50.06
C ASP A 142 3.34 16.10 50.98
N ILE A 143 4.55 16.07 50.42
CA ILE A 143 5.80 16.05 51.20
C ILE A 143 6.17 17.47 51.65
N HIS A 144 6.28 17.67 52.96
CA HIS A 144 6.73 18.92 53.58
C HIS A 144 7.98 18.64 54.44
N PHE A 145 8.92 19.59 54.45
CA PHE A 145 10.13 19.54 55.27
C PHE A 145 10.09 20.71 56.27
N ASP A 146 10.10 20.41 57.57
CA ASP A 146 10.20 21.38 58.67
C ASP A 146 11.63 21.92 58.85
#